data_AF-A0A151Y430-F1
#
_entry.id   AF-A0A151Y430-F1
#
_cell.length_a   1.000
_cell.length_b   1.000
_cell.length_c   1.000
_cell.angle_alpha   90.00
_cell.angle_beta   90.00
_cell.angle_gamma   90.00
#
_symmetry.space_group_name_H-M   'P 1'
#
loop_
_entity.id
_entity.type
_entity.pdbx_description
1 polymer ?
#
loop_
_entity_poly.entity_id
_entity_poly.type
_entity_poly.pdbx_seq_one_letter_code
_entity_poly.pdbx_strand_id
1 'polypeptide(L)'
;MKACYFAIQIEIPETRCPKVRYKKRIIQDGKAKLFLSHNMSIHQLQNGKLRYGVSSGRNALLLTIDAYAVRHLQIKKFLDKKFDGDWELNLIPLMGDEKLNTSALSVKKPVIY
;
A
#
# COMPACT_ATOMS: atom_id res chain seq x y z
N MET A 1 7.60 11.37 -20.90
CA MET A 1 7.83 11.17 -19.46
C MET A 1 7.18 9.84 -19.07
N LYS A 2 7.94 8.86 -18.56
CA LYS A 2 7.34 7.60 -18.07
C LYS A 2 6.58 7.88 -16.78
N ALA A 3 5.33 7.46 -16.71
CA ALA A 3 4.57 7.54 -15.47
C ALA A 3 5.12 6.51 -14.48
N CYS A 4 5.73 7.00 -13.40
CA CYS A 4 6.07 6.14 -12.26
C CYS A 4 4.80 5.84 -11.49
N TYR A 5 4.39 4.57 -11.52
CA TYR A 5 3.31 4.09 -10.69
C TYR A 5 3.86 3.54 -9.38
N PHE A 6 3.05 3.57 -8.33
CA PHE A 6 3.37 2.90 -7.08
C PHE A 6 2.13 2.25 -6.48
N ALA A 7 2.38 1.20 -5.73
CA ALA A 7 1.42 0.63 -4.81
C ALA A 7 1.65 1.19 -3.41
N ILE A 8 0.56 1.40 -2.66
CA ILE A 8 0.63 1.80 -1.27
C ILE A 8 0.61 0.55 -0.40
N GLN A 9 1.72 0.27 0.25
CA GLN A 9 1.82 -0.72 1.31
C GLN A 9 1.60 -0.04 2.67
N ILE A 10 0.89 -0.72 3.55
CA ILE A 10 0.56 -0.29 4.90
C ILE A 10 1.08 -1.36 5.84
N GLU A 11 1.95 -0.99 6.77
CA GLU A 11 2.37 -1.87 7.85
C GLU A 11 1.58 -1.54 9.11
N ILE A 12 1.03 -2.56 9.75
CA ILE A 12 0.27 -2.43 11.00
C ILE A 12 0.69 -3.52 11.98
N PRO A 13 0.49 -3.33 13.30
CA PRO A 13 0.70 -4.41 14.27
C PRO A 13 -0.20 -5.62 13.98
N GLU A 14 0.31 -6.83 14.24
CA GLU A 14 -0.46 -8.07 14.09
C GLU A 14 -1.80 -8.05 14.85
N THR A 15 -1.81 -7.45 16.04
CA THR A 15 -2.99 -7.33 16.91
C THR A 15 -4.14 -6.58 16.25
N ARG A 16 -3.84 -5.57 15.43
CA ARG A 16 -4.82 -4.77 14.68
C ARG A 16 -5.04 -5.28 13.25
N CYS A 17 -4.44 -6.41 12.89
CA CYS A 17 -4.55 -6.94 11.54
C CYS A 17 -5.97 -7.46 11.24
N PRO A 18 -6.68 -6.86 10.26
CA PRO A 18 -8.04 -7.22 9.93
C PRO A 18 -8.10 -8.67 9.38
N LYS A 19 -9.29 -9.26 9.38
CA LYS A 19 -9.51 -10.61 8.81
C LYS A 19 -9.30 -10.56 7.28
N VAL A 20 -8.07 -10.77 6.84
CA VAL A 20 -7.68 -10.87 5.43
C VAL A 20 -7.30 -12.31 5.07
N ARG A 21 -7.55 -12.70 3.82
CA ARG A 21 -7.09 -14.00 3.30
C ARG A 21 -5.56 -14.04 3.33
N TYR A 22 -5.01 -15.19 3.70
CA TYR A 22 -3.56 -15.42 3.85
C TYR A 22 -2.88 -14.60 4.96
N LYS A 23 -3.62 -14.25 6.02
CA LYS A 23 -3.09 -13.52 7.20
C LYS A 23 -1.72 -14.03 7.68
N LYS A 24 -1.52 -15.35 7.78
CA LYS A 24 -0.24 -15.98 8.19
C LYS A 24 0.95 -15.70 7.26
N ARG A 25 0.72 -15.40 5.98
CA ARG A 25 1.80 -15.08 5.01
C ARG A 25 2.14 -13.59 4.99
N ILE A 26 1.23 -12.78 5.51
CA ILE A 26 1.30 -11.31 5.47
C ILE A 26 1.90 -10.76 6.77
N ILE A 27 1.73 -11.50 7.87
CA ILE A 27 2.36 -11.19 9.14
C ILE A 27 3.78 -11.74 9.12
N GLN A 28 4.74 -10.84 9.28
CA GLN A 28 6.16 -11.14 9.46
C GLN A 28 6.65 -10.28 10.61
N ASP A 29 7.39 -10.88 11.54
CA ASP A 29 8.01 -10.18 12.68
C ASP A 29 7.02 -9.34 13.53
N GLY A 30 5.81 -9.86 13.75
CA GLY A 30 4.77 -9.18 14.54
C GLY A 30 4.10 -7.99 13.83
N LYS A 31 4.47 -7.71 12.57
CA LYS A 31 3.86 -6.69 11.72
C LYS A 31 3.14 -7.32 10.53
N ALA A 32 1.95 -6.84 10.20
CA ALA A 32 1.20 -7.22 9.02
C ALA A 32 1.41 -6.22 7.89
N LYS A 33 1.84 -6.69 6.72
CA LYS A 33 2.08 -5.87 5.52
C LYS A 33 0.93 -5.94 4.53
N LEU A 34 0.05 -4.96 4.55
CA LEU A 34 -1.13 -4.92 3.69
C LEU A 34 -0.98 -3.93 2.56
N PHE A 35 -1.85 -4.02 1.56
CA PHE A 35 -1.89 -3.07 0.45
C PHE A 35 -3.22 -2.31 0.47
N LEU A 36 -3.16 -1.00 0.21
CA LEU A 36 -4.36 -0.21 0.00
C LEU A 36 -5.07 -0.72 -1.26
N SER A 37 -6.39 -0.80 -1.23
CA SER A 37 -7.21 -1.25 -2.37
C SER A 37 -8.41 -0.32 -2.58
N HIS A 38 -8.97 -0.31 -3.78
CA HIS A 38 -10.31 0.22 -3.97
C HIS A 38 -11.33 -0.80 -3.47
N ASN A 39 -12.30 -0.35 -2.67
CA ASN A 39 -13.43 -1.16 -2.24
C ASN A 39 -14.72 -0.47 -2.66
N MET A 40 -14.91 -0.38 -3.98
CA MET A 40 -16.03 0.30 -4.61
C MET A 40 -16.70 -0.64 -5.60
N SER A 41 -18.03 -0.62 -5.62
CA SER A 41 -18.80 -1.14 -6.75
C SER A 41 -18.89 -0.08 -7.86
N ILE A 42 -19.23 -0.51 -9.07
CA ILE A 42 -19.41 0.41 -10.21
C ILE A 42 -20.46 1.49 -9.92
N HIS A 43 -21.53 1.12 -9.21
CA HIS A 43 -22.58 2.04 -8.78
C HIS A 43 -22.06 3.09 -7.79
N GLN A 44 -21.15 2.74 -6.87
CA GLN A 44 -20.55 3.70 -5.94
C GLN A 44 -19.60 4.66 -6.65
N LEU A 45 -18.86 4.15 -7.64
CA LEU A 45 -17.95 4.95 -8.46
C LEU A 45 -18.71 5.99 -9.30
N GLN A 46 -19.83 5.59 -9.92
CA GLN A 46 -20.71 6.50 -10.66
C GLN A 46 -21.29 7.62 -9.79
N ASN A 47 -21.55 7.34 -8.51
CA ASN A 47 -22.01 8.31 -7.53
C ASN A 47 -20.88 9.13 -6.88
N GLY A 48 -19.64 9.05 -7.42
CA GLY A 48 -18.50 9.82 -6.93
C GLY A 48 -17.99 9.42 -5.54
N LYS A 49 -18.43 8.28 -4.99
CA LYS A 49 -18.04 7.85 -3.63
C LYS A 49 -16.74 7.04 -3.68
N LEU A 50 -15.61 7.72 -3.47
CA LEU A 50 -14.31 7.07 -3.29
C LEU A 50 -14.25 6.33 -1.94
N ARG A 51 -14.14 5.00 -1.98
CA ARG A 51 -13.97 4.15 -0.80
C ARG A 51 -12.70 3.32 -0.88
N TYR A 52 -11.86 3.49 0.14
CA TYR A 52 -10.65 2.72 0.32
C TYR A 52 -10.92 1.44 1.11
N GLY A 53 -10.15 0.41 0.78
CA GLY A 53 -10.07 -0.86 1.45
C GLY A 53 -8.62 -1.23 1.70
N VAL A 54 -8.44 -2.38 2.34
CA VAL A 54 -7.11 -2.94 2.60
C VAL A 54 -7.16 -4.40 2.17
N SER A 55 -6.17 -4.83 1.40
CA SER A 55 -6.10 -6.16 0.80
C SER A 55 -4.74 -6.82 1.07
N SER A 56 -4.68 -8.13 0.82
CA SER A 56 -3.44 -8.91 0.87
C SER A 56 -2.53 -8.75 -0.35
N GLY A 57 -2.85 -7.85 -1.28
CA GLY A 57 -2.03 -7.54 -2.46
C GLY A 57 -2.64 -7.93 -3.82
N ARG A 58 -3.69 -8.76 -3.87
CA ARG A 58 -4.34 -9.12 -5.16
C ARG A 58 -4.98 -7.93 -5.87
N ASN A 59 -5.52 -6.98 -5.11
CA ASN A 59 -6.24 -5.82 -5.63
C ASN A 59 -5.59 -4.53 -5.13
N ALA A 60 -4.26 -4.46 -5.19
CA ALA A 60 -3.53 -3.28 -4.75
C ALA A 60 -3.88 -2.08 -5.63
N LEU A 61 -4.05 -0.93 -4.99
CA LEU A 61 -4.28 0.34 -5.66
C LEU A 61 -2.95 0.86 -6.22
N LEU A 62 -2.93 1.10 -7.53
CA LEU A 62 -1.87 1.81 -8.23
C LEU A 62 -2.21 3.30 -8.33
N LEU A 63 -1.24 4.14 -7.99
CA LEU A 63 -1.34 5.60 -8.13
C LEU A 63 -0.09 6.16 -8.78
N THR A 64 -0.24 7.29 -9.45
CA THR A 64 0.86 8.18 -9.85
C THR A 64 1.14 9.17 -8.73
N ILE A 65 2.31 9.83 -8.78
CA ILE A 65 2.75 10.74 -7.71
C ILE A 65 1.75 11.89 -7.56
N ASP A 66 1.29 12.43 -8.68
CA ASP A 66 0.29 13.49 -8.72
C ASP A 66 -1.04 13.03 -8.10
N ALA A 67 -1.50 11.82 -8.44
CA ALA A 67 -2.74 11.27 -7.89
C ALA A 67 -2.64 11.03 -6.38
N TYR A 68 -1.47 10.64 -5.88
CA TYR A 68 -1.25 10.52 -4.44
C TYR A 68 -1.18 11.88 -3.76
N ALA A 69 -0.51 12.88 -4.34
CA ALA A 69 -0.48 14.22 -3.78
C ALA A 69 -1.90 14.79 -3.56
N VAL A 70 -2.83 14.51 -4.47
CA VAL A 70 -4.24 14.92 -4.31
C VAL A 70 -4.98 14.08 -3.26
N ARG A 71 -4.69 12.78 -3.15
CA ARG A 71 -5.48 11.82 -2.33
C ARG A 71 -4.87 11.48 -0.96
N HIS A 72 -3.63 11.87 -0.68
CA HIS A 72 -2.88 11.42 0.49
C HIS A 72 -3.60 11.75 1.81
N LEU A 73 -4.22 12.92 1.93
CA LEU A 73 -4.99 13.31 3.13
C LEU A 73 -6.21 12.41 3.35
N GLN A 74 -6.88 11.99 2.27
CA GLN A 74 -8.03 11.08 2.36
C GLN A 74 -7.59 9.67 2.77
N ILE A 75 -6.47 9.21 2.21
CA ILE A 75 -5.87 7.92 2.55
C ILE A 75 -5.45 7.92 4.03
N LYS A 76 -4.76 8.98 4.47
CA LYS A 76 -4.35 9.15 5.87
C LYS A 76 -5.55 9.10 6.82
N LYS A 77 -6.58 9.90 6.57
CA LYS A 77 -7.83 9.89 7.36
C LYS A 77 -8.50 8.51 7.41
N PHE A 78 -8.49 7.78 6.30
CA PHE A 78 -9.04 6.43 6.24
C PHE A 78 -8.23 5.45 7.11
N LEU A 79 -6.90 5.52 7.07
CA LEU A 79 -6.03 4.65 7.86
C LEU A 79 -6.12 4.99 9.35
N ASP A 80 -6.13 6.28 9.70
CA ASP A 80 -6.31 6.74 11.08
C ASP A 80 -7.63 6.24 11.66
N LYS A 81 -8.73 6.35 10.91
CA LYS A 81 -10.03 5.85 11.36
C LYS A 81 -10.08 4.32 11.52
N LYS A 82 -9.24 3.58 10.79
CA LYS A 82 -9.29 2.11 10.73
C LYS A 82 -8.33 1.45 11.71
N PHE A 83 -7.18 2.07 11.95
CA PHE A 83 -6.09 1.52 12.73
C PHE A 83 -5.71 2.39 13.94
N ASP A 84 -6.50 3.43 14.24
CA ASP A 84 -6.32 4.38 15.34
C ASP A 84 -4.91 5.00 15.40
N GLY A 85 -4.31 5.26 14.22
CA GLY A 85 -2.97 5.84 14.10
C GLY A 85 -1.80 4.86 14.20
N ASP A 86 -2.05 3.59 14.55
CA ASP A 86 -1.01 2.54 14.60
C ASP A 86 -0.75 1.94 13.21
N TRP A 87 -0.19 2.74 12.30
CA TRP A 87 0.14 2.32 10.94
C TRP A 87 1.33 3.09 10.35
N GLU A 88 2.09 2.41 9.49
CA GLU A 88 3.17 2.99 8.67
C GLU A 88 2.80 2.85 7.19
N LEU A 89 3.10 3.87 6.38
CA LEU A 89 2.80 3.86 4.95
C LEU A 89 4.09 3.85 4.13
N ASN A 90 4.21 2.84 3.29
CA ASN A 90 5.34 2.62 2.39
C ASN A 90 4.86 2.71 0.93
N LEU A 91 5.52 3.55 0.14
CA LEU A 91 5.26 3.65 -1.30
C LEU A 91 6.18 2.67 -2.03
N ILE A 92 5.60 1.64 -2.64
CA ILE A 92 6.35 0.66 -3.43
C ILE A 92 6.31 1.08 -4.89
N PRO A 93 7.43 1.57 -5.47
CA PRO A 93 7.46 1.91 -6.88
C PRO A 93 7.29 0.66 -7.73
N LEU A 94 6.38 0.74 -8.70
CA LEU A 94 6.17 -0.25 -9.73
C LEU A 94 6.69 0.39 -11.03
N MET A 95 7.96 0.15 -11.32
CA MET A 95 8.53 0.55 -12.60
C MET A 95 7.81 -0.23 -13.70
N GLY A 96 7.13 0.48 -14.59
CA GLY A 96 6.73 -0.09 -15.86
C GLY A 96 7.98 -0.23 -16.73
N ASP A 97 8.72 -1.31 -16.53
CA ASP A 97 9.41 -2.05 -17.59
C ASP A 97 9.92 -3.41 -17.10
N GLU A 98 9.87 -4.35 -18.03
CA GLU A 98 10.06 -5.79 -17.89
C GLU A 98 11.38 -6.22 -17.23
N LYS A 99 11.30 -7.32 -16.47
CA LYS A 99 12.39 -8.13 -15.88
C LYS A 99 12.96 -7.64 -14.55
N LEU A 100 12.61 -8.35 -13.47
CA LEU A 100 13.46 -8.74 -12.32
C LEU A 100 12.54 -9.39 -11.26
N ASN A 101 12.12 -10.65 -11.43
CA ASN A 101 12.84 -11.76 -10.81
C ASN A 101 14.35 -11.54 -10.78
N THR A 102 14.88 -10.97 -9.70
CA THR A 102 15.94 -11.59 -8.87
C THR A 102 16.38 -10.62 -7.77
N SER A 103 16.56 -11.19 -6.58
CA SER A 103 17.52 -10.73 -5.56
C SER A 103 17.20 -9.45 -4.79
N ALA A 104 16.79 -9.68 -3.53
CA ALA A 104 17.20 -8.91 -2.36
C ALA A 104 18.34 -7.90 -2.61
N LEU A 105 18.02 -6.60 -2.65
CA LEU A 105 19.01 -5.55 -2.50
C LEU A 105 19.12 -5.21 -1.01
N SER A 106 19.97 -5.98 -0.33
CA SER A 106 20.69 -5.54 0.86
C SER A 106 21.61 -4.40 0.44
N VAL A 107 21.25 -3.16 0.76
CA VAL A 107 22.13 -2.01 0.56
C VAL A 107 22.91 -1.78 1.86
N LYS A 108 24.16 -2.23 1.86
CA LYS A 108 25.17 -1.86 2.86
C LYS A 108 25.49 -0.36 2.73
N LYS A 109 25.67 0.30 3.88
CA LYS A 109 26.00 1.73 4.03
C LYS A 109 27.24 2.14 3.21
N PRO A 110 27.28 3.34 2.60
CA PRO A 110 28.50 3.84 1.98
C PRO A 110 29.47 4.39 3.04
N VAL A 111 30.74 4.03 2.91
CA VAL A 111 31.89 4.61 3.59
C VAL A 111 32.29 5.88 2.83
N ILE A 112 32.46 6.99 3.54
CA ILE A 112 32.93 8.27 3.01
C ILE A 112 34.44 8.33 3.24
N TYR A 113 35.21 8.64 2.19
CA TYR A 113 36.63 9.01 2.28
C TYR A 113 36.77 10.51 2.49
#